data_AF-L9KBE5-F1
#
_entry.id   AF-L9KBE5-F1
#
_cell.length_a   1.000
_cell.length_b   1.000
_cell.length_c   1.000
_cell.angle_alpha   90.00
_cell.angle_beta   90.00
_cell.angle_gamma   90.00
#
_symmetry.space_group_name_H-M   'P 1'
#
loop_
_entity.id
_entity.type
_entity.pdbx_description
1 polymer ?
#
loop_
_entity_poly.entity_id
_entity_poly.type
_entity_poly.pdbx_seq_one_letter_code
_entity_poly.pdbx_strand_id
1 'polypeptide(L)'
;MLAVRKVRRKLRMGTICSPNPSGTKASSEVCNADWMASLPPHLHNVPLSNLAIPGSHDSFSYWVDEKSPVGPDQAPAIKRLARISLVKKLMKKWSVTQNLTFREQLEAGIRYFDLRVSSKPGDADQEIYFIHGLFGIKVGDGLMEIDSFLTQHPQEIVFLDFNHFYAMEDAHHKCLVLRIQEAFGNKLCPACTVESMTLQSLWGKKYQVGGKER
;
A
#
# COMPACT_ATOMS: atom_id res chain seq x y z
N MET A 1 -1.22 -30.91 -31.64
CA MET A 1 -1.17 -30.15 -30.36
C MET A 1 -0.60 -28.77 -30.64
N LEU A 2 -1.44 -27.73 -30.57
CA LEU A 2 -1.05 -26.33 -30.80
C LEU A 2 -0.27 -25.79 -29.59
N ALA A 3 0.95 -25.31 -29.82
CA ALA A 3 1.72 -24.59 -28.82
C ALA A 3 1.31 -23.10 -28.80
N VAL A 4 0.60 -22.68 -27.76
CA VAL A 4 0.26 -21.26 -27.54
C VAL A 4 1.46 -20.56 -26.91
N ARG A 5 2.18 -19.77 -27.71
CA ARG A 5 3.22 -18.84 -27.22
C ARG A 5 2.55 -17.73 -26.43
N LYS A 6 2.74 -17.72 -25.10
CA LYS A 6 2.28 -16.65 -24.22
C LYS A 6 3.17 -15.41 -24.43
N VAL A 7 2.68 -14.44 -25.20
CA VAL A 7 3.33 -13.13 -25.37
C VAL A 7 3.21 -12.38 -24.05
N ARG A 8 4.32 -12.22 -23.32
CA ARG A 8 4.41 -11.27 -22.20
C ARG A 8 4.44 -9.86 -22.78
N ARG A 9 3.30 -9.17 -22.80
CA ARG A 9 3.28 -7.72 -23.01
C ARG A 9 3.80 -7.05 -21.75
N LYS A 10 4.94 -6.35 -21.86
CA LYS A 10 5.46 -5.47 -20.82
C LYS A 10 4.44 -4.33 -20.67
N LEU A 11 3.83 -4.18 -19.49
CA LEU A 11 3.04 -2.98 -19.19
C LEU A 11 3.97 -1.77 -19.39
N ARG A 12 3.56 -0.81 -20.23
CA ARG A 12 4.23 0.49 -20.29
C ARG A 12 3.87 1.21 -18.99
N MET A 13 4.83 1.29 -18.08
CA MET A 13 4.77 2.21 -16.94
C MET A 13 4.60 3.63 -17.50
N GLY A 14 3.59 4.35 -17.03
CA GLY A 14 3.44 5.78 -17.34
C GLY A 14 4.63 6.56 -16.81
N THR A 15 4.89 7.72 -17.40
CA THR A 15 6.04 8.59 -17.09
C THR A 15 6.00 9.04 -15.63
N ILE A 16 7.14 8.97 -14.93
CA ILE A 16 7.34 9.58 -13.62
C ILE A 16 7.35 11.10 -13.83
N CYS A 17 6.41 11.83 -13.22
CA CYS A 17 6.30 13.27 -13.41
C CYS A 17 7.45 14.01 -12.71
N SER A 18 8.11 14.89 -13.46
CA SER A 18 8.97 15.95 -12.92
C SER A 18 8.22 17.30 -13.06
N PRO A 19 8.42 18.26 -12.15
CA PRO A 19 7.77 19.55 -12.26
C PRO A 19 8.40 20.34 -13.41
N ASN A 20 7.66 20.56 -14.50
CA ASN A 20 8.14 21.35 -15.65
C ASN A 20 7.66 22.81 -15.53
N PRO A 21 8.58 23.79 -15.48
CA PRO A 21 8.22 25.21 -15.44
C PRO A 21 8.29 25.80 -16.85
N SER A 22 7.26 25.61 -17.67
CA SER A 22 6.94 26.53 -18.79
C SER A 22 5.74 26.02 -19.58
N GLY A 23 4.81 26.93 -19.83
CA GLY A 23 3.56 26.64 -20.53
C GLY A 23 3.75 26.41 -22.03
N THR A 24 3.13 25.35 -22.53
CA THR A 24 2.37 25.32 -23.80
C THR A 24 1.40 24.13 -23.72
N LYS A 25 0.12 24.34 -24.07
CA LYS A 25 -0.96 23.35 -23.95
C LYS A 25 -0.74 22.13 -24.87
N ALA A 26 -0.25 21.03 -24.30
CA ALA A 26 -0.53 19.68 -24.77
C ALA A 26 -1.74 19.14 -23.99
N SER A 27 -2.46 18.16 -24.54
CA SER A 27 -3.47 17.38 -23.80
C SER A 27 -2.93 17.09 -22.40
N SER A 28 -3.63 17.54 -21.35
CA SER A 28 -3.17 17.41 -19.97
C SER A 28 -2.67 15.99 -19.72
N GLU A 29 -1.35 15.81 -19.66
CA GLU A 29 -0.77 14.52 -19.33
C GLU A 29 -1.30 14.18 -17.95
N VAL A 30 -2.16 13.15 -17.88
CA VAL A 30 -2.70 12.69 -16.61
C VAL A 30 -1.52 12.15 -15.82
N CYS A 31 -1.13 12.88 -14.79
CA CYS A 31 -0.18 12.41 -13.80
C CYS A 31 -0.80 11.21 -13.09
N ASN A 32 -0.13 10.05 -13.10
CA ASN A 32 -0.63 8.88 -12.38
C ASN A 32 -0.76 9.15 -10.87
N ALA A 33 0.03 10.07 -10.33
CA ALA A 33 -0.08 10.50 -8.95
C ALA A 33 -1.35 11.31 -8.65
N ASP A 34 -2.04 11.87 -9.66
CA ASP A 34 -3.20 12.75 -9.50
C ASP A 34 -4.40 12.26 -10.32
N TRP A 35 -4.51 10.95 -10.53
CA TRP A 35 -5.50 10.40 -11.45
C TRP A 35 -6.93 10.57 -10.94
N MET A 36 -7.18 10.52 -9.62
CA MET A 36 -8.52 10.73 -9.07
C MET A 36 -8.94 12.20 -9.24
N ALA A 37 -8.02 13.14 -9.02
CA ALA A 37 -8.24 14.57 -9.28
C ALA A 37 -8.51 14.86 -10.77
N SER A 38 -7.90 14.07 -11.65
CA SER A 38 -7.97 14.24 -13.11
C SER A 38 -9.18 13.54 -13.75
N LEU A 39 -10.04 12.88 -12.97
CA LEU A 39 -11.23 12.24 -13.51
C LEU A 39 -12.20 13.28 -14.11
N PRO A 40 -13.00 12.89 -15.12
CA PRO A 40 -14.10 13.72 -15.59
C PRO A 40 -15.03 14.11 -14.42
N PRO A 41 -15.51 15.38 -14.33
CA PRO A 41 -16.29 15.86 -13.18
C PRO A 41 -17.54 15.04 -12.83
N HIS A 42 -18.17 14.39 -13.81
CA HIS A 42 -19.33 13.53 -13.56
C HIS A 42 -18.97 12.28 -12.75
N LEU A 43 -17.72 11.79 -12.82
CA LEU A 43 -17.22 10.66 -12.04
C LEU A 43 -16.84 11.05 -10.60
N HIS A 44 -16.72 12.33 -10.26
CA HIS A 44 -16.45 12.74 -8.88
C HIS A 44 -17.65 12.48 -7.95
N ASN A 45 -18.85 12.39 -8.54
CA ASN A 45 -20.11 12.22 -7.82
C ASN A 45 -20.69 10.80 -7.94
N VAL A 46 -20.03 9.87 -8.64
CA VAL A 46 -20.45 8.47 -8.60
C VAL A 46 -19.99 7.81 -7.30
N PRO A 47 -20.73 6.81 -6.79
CA PRO A 47 -20.26 6.00 -5.68
C PRO A 47 -18.88 5.41 -5.94
N LEU A 48 -18.01 5.40 -4.93
CA LEU A 48 -16.66 4.84 -5.02
C LEU A 48 -16.68 3.36 -5.44
N SER A 49 -17.72 2.61 -5.08
CA SER A 49 -17.96 1.23 -5.50
C SER A 49 -18.11 1.05 -7.00
N ASN A 50 -18.38 2.14 -7.74
CA ASN A 50 -18.51 2.14 -9.19
C ASN A 50 -17.24 2.62 -9.90
N LEU A 51 -16.18 2.95 -9.16
CA LEU A 51 -14.88 3.33 -9.72
C LEU A 51 -13.93 2.13 -9.75
N ALA A 52 -13.18 2.00 -10.84
CA ALA A 52 -12.05 1.08 -10.91
C ALA A 52 -10.85 1.71 -10.21
N ILE A 53 -10.50 1.21 -9.03
CA ILE A 53 -9.40 1.73 -8.21
C ILE A 53 -8.23 0.73 -8.27
N PRO A 54 -7.05 1.12 -8.79
CA PRO A 54 -5.88 0.26 -8.81
C PRO A 54 -5.43 -0.09 -7.39
N GLY A 55 -5.33 -1.39 -7.12
CA GLY A 55 -4.84 -1.92 -5.85
C GLY A 55 -3.60 -2.79 -6.03
N SER A 56 -2.81 -2.90 -4.97
CA SER A 56 -1.69 -3.83 -4.89
C SER A 56 -1.98 -4.85 -3.79
N HIS A 57 -1.79 -6.13 -4.13
CA HIS A 57 -1.81 -7.23 -3.16
C HIS A 57 -0.39 -7.45 -2.65
N ASP A 58 -0.23 -7.64 -1.34
CA ASP A 58 1.08 -7.79 -0.69
C ASP A 58 2.05 -6.64 -1.00
N SER A 59 1.57 -5.39 -0.88
CA SER A 59 2.27 -4.17 -1.29
C SER A 59 3.63 -3.93 -0.61
N PHE A 60 3.98 -4.77 0.37
CA PHE A 60 5.11 -4.54 1.28
C PHE A 60 6.33 -5.44 1.05
N SER A 61 6.37 -6.17 -0.05
CA SER A 61 7.45 -7.11 -0.31
C SER A 61 8.77 -6.46 -0.74
N TYR A 62 8.88 -5.13 -0.79
CA TYR A 62 10.04 -4.44 -1.36
C TYR A 62 11.27 -4.42 -0.44
N TRP A 63 11.08 -4.41 0.89
CA TRP A 63 12.18 -4.35 1.85
C TRP A 63 12.25 -5.60 2.71
N VAL A 64 13.21 -6.44 2.35
CA VAL A 64 13.51 -7.70 3.02
C VAL A 64 15.00 -7.72 3.36
N ASP A 65 15.33 -7.47 4.63
CA ASP A 65 16.70 -7.64 5.12
C ASP A 65 17.06 -9.14 5.17
N GLU A 66 18.23 -9.51 4.63
CA GLU A 66 18.76 -10.88 4.73
C GLU A 66 19.00 -11.31 6.18
N LYS A 67 19.11 -10.36 7.11
CA LYS A 67 19.21 -10.60 8.55
C LYS A 67 17.85 -10.72 9.23
N SER A 68 16.76 -10.27 8.61
CA SER A 68 15.42 -10.37 9.21
C SER A 68 15.03 -11.83 9.48
N PRO A 69 14.33 -12.10 10.60
CA PRO A 69 13.77 -13.41 10.85
C PRO A 69 12.67 -13.72 9.82
N VAL A 70 12.45 -15.01 9.57
CA VAL A 70 11.35 -15.48 8.70
C VAL A 70 10.02 -15.09 9.33
N GLY A 71 9.12 -14.54 8.52
CA GLY A 71 7.80 -14.13 8.95
C GLY A 71 6.97 -15.31 9.49
N PRO A 72 6.02 -15.05 10.40
CA PRO A 72 5.13 -16.07 10.93
C PRO A 72 4.21 -16.70 9.88
N ASP A 73 3.96 -15.99 8.78
CA ASP A 73 3.12 -16.35 7.63
C ASP A 73 3.68 -17.51 6.77
N GLN A 74 4.94 -17.92 7.00
CA GLN A 74 5.57 -19.01 6.27
C GLN A 74 5.35 -20.38 6.92
N ALA A 75 5.22 -21.43 6.10
CA ALA A 75 5.02 -22.80 6.56
C ALA A 75 6.19 -23.31 7.44
N PRO A 76 5.96 -24.22 8.41
CA PRO A 76 7.02 -24.73 9.30
C PRO A 76 8.22 -25.36 8.56
N ALA A 77 7.96 -26.05 7.45
CA ALA A 77 9.02 -26.62 6.61
C ALA A 77 9.92 -25.53 5.99
N ILE A 78 9.33 -24.40 5.57
CA ILE A 78 10.04 -23.24 5.03
C ILE A 78 10.88 -22.58 6.13
N LYS A 79 10.34 -22.42 7.35
CA LYS A 79 11.08 -21.91 8.52
C LYS A 79 12.31 -22.76 8.84
N ARG A 80 12.22 -24.10 8.69
CA ARG A 80 13.35 -25.02 8.89
C ARG A 80 14.40 -24.91 7.78
N LEU A 81 13.95 -24.81 6.53
CA LEU A 81 14.83 -24.70 5.36
C LEU A 81 15.55 -23.34 5.28
N ALA A 82 14.93 -22.27 5.77
CA ALA A 82 15.50 -20.92 5.82
C ALA A 82 16.77 -20.78 6.70
N ARG A 83 17.11 -21.81 7.50
CA ARG A 83 18.40 -21.89 8.22
C ARG A 83 19.59 -22.06 7.27
N ILE A 84 19.35 -22.50 6.04
CA ILE A 84 20.35 -22.62 4.99
C ILE A 84 20.46 -21.28 4.26
N SER A 85 21.63 -20.64 4.31
CA SER A 85 21.86 -19.30 3.73
C SER A 85 21.44 -19.19 2.25
N LEU A 86 21.68 -20.24 1.45
CA LEU A 86 21.29 -20.27 0.04
C LEU A 86 19.76 -20.28 -0.16
N VAL A 87 19.03 -21.00 0.69
CA VAL A 87 17.57 -21.03 0.68
C VAL A 87 17.02 -19.68 1.13
N LYS A 88 17.63 -19.06 2.15
CA LYS A 88 17.23 -17.71 2.60
C LYS A 88 17.38 -16.65 1.49
N LYS A 89 18.46 -16.72 0.70
CA LYS A 89 18.64 -15.85 -0.48
C LYS A 89 17.59 -16.09 -1.56
N LEU A 90 17.17 -17.34 -1.77
CA LEU A 90 16.12 -17.68 -2.72
C LEU A 90 14.74 -17.25 -2.24
N MET A 91 14.47 -17.44 -0.94
CA MET A 91 13.27 -16.94 -0.27
C MET A 91 13.17 -15.43 -0.38
N LYS A 92 14.25 -14.67 -0.14
CA LYS A 92 14.26 -13.22 -0.40
C LYS A 92 13.82 -12.90 -1.83
N LYS A 93 14.35 -13.59 -2.83
CA LYS A 93 13.94 -13.37 -4.24
C LYS A 93 12.48 -13.74 -4.53
N TRP A 94 11.89 -14.67 -3.78
CA TRP A 94 10.50 -15.09 -3.93
C TRP A 94 9.52 -14.29 -3.07
N SER A 95 9.98 -13.78 -1.93
CA SER A 95 9.27 -12.91 -1.00
C SER A 95 9.33 -11.43 -1.41
N VAL A 96 9.97 -11.08 -2.53
CA VAL A 96 9.92 -9.74 -3.11
C VAL A 96 8.99 -9.79 -4.32
N THR A 97 7.72 -9.44 -4.12
CA THR A 97 6.67 -9.42 -5.16
C THR A 97 6.49 -8.05 -5.80
N GLN A 98 6.98 -6.98 -5.16
CA GLN A 98 6.96 -5.58 -5.57
C GLN A 98 8.32 -4.97 -5.22
N ASN A 99 9.06 -4.41 -6.18
CA ASN A 99 10.33 -3.70 -5.92
C ASN A 99 10.12 -2.23 -5.55
N LEU A 100 8.88 -1.83 -5.22
CA LEU A 100 8.47 -0.43 -5.10
C LEU A 100 8.08 -0.10 -3.66
N THR A 101 8.59 1.02 -3.15
CA THR A 101 8.18 1.66 -1.90
C THR A 101 6.69 2.07 -1.93
N PHE A 102 6.12 2.45 -0.78
CA PHE A 102 4.75 3.01 -0.76
C PHE A 102 4.65 4.23 -1.65
N ARG A 103 5.62 5.14 -1.54
CA ARG A 103 5.68 6.34 -2.40
C ARG A 103 5.67 5.97 -3.88
N GLU A 104 6.53 5.07 -4.33
CA GLU A 104 6.59 4.69 -5.74
C GLU A 104 5.31 4.02 -6.26
N GLN A 105 4.65 3.21 -5.43
CA GLN A 105 3.35 2.63 -5.78
C GLN A 105 2.27 3.72 -5.92
N LEU A 106 2.25 4.69 -5.00
CA LEU A 106 1.33 5.82 -5.04
C LEU A 106 1.55 6.70 -6.28
N GLU A 107 2.81 7.01 -6.60
CA GLU A 107 3.22 7.74 -7.81
C GLU A 107 2.82 7.00 -9.10
N ALA A 108 2.82 5.66 -9.05
CA ALA A 108 2.36 4.82 -10.16
C ALA A 108 0.83 4.69 -10.25
N GLY A 109 0.08 5.29 -9.31
CA GLY A 109 -1.39 5.34 -9.32
C GLY A 109 -2.09 4.30 -8.44
N ILE A 110 -1.35 3.52 -7.64
CA ILE A 110 -1.96 2.59 -6.66
C ILE A 110 -2.67 3.40 -5.57
N ARG A 111 -3.89 3.00 -5.22
CA ARG A 111 -4.71 3.63 -4.18
C ARG A 111 -5.33 2.66 -3.20
N TYR A 112 -5.22 1.35 -3.42
CA TYR A 112 -5.63 0.33 -2.48
C TYR A 112 -4.43 -0.54 -2.08
N PHE A 113 -4.21 -0.69 -0.77
CA PHE A 113 -3.12 -1.48 -0.21
C PHE A 113 -3.68 -2.60 0.66
N ASP A 114 -3.39 -3.85 0.28
CA ASP A 114 -3.62 -5.04 1.11
C ASP A 114 -2.40 -5.28 1.99
N LEU A 115 -2.58 -5.12 3.30
CA LEU A 115 -1.53 -5.03 4.30
C LEU A 115 -1.56 -6.22 5.25
N ARG A 116 -0.38 -6.76 5.50
CA ARG A 116 -0.13 -7.79 6.52
C ARG A 116 0.83 -7.25 7.54
N VAL A 117 0.53 -7.44 8.82
CA VAL A 117 1.29 -6.88 9.92
C VAL A 117 1.60 -7.92 10.98
N SER A 118 2.74 -7.74 11.67
CA SER A 118 3.18 -8.62 12.74
C SER A 118 3.92 -7.86 13.83
N SER A 119 3.79 -8.32 15.07
CA SER A 119 4.79 -8.04 16.08
C SER A 119 6.09 -8.78 15.74
N LYS A 120 7.23 -8.30 16.24
CA LYS A 120 8.53 -8.93 16.02
C LYS A 120 9.02 -9.61 17.31
N PRO A 121 9.47 -10.87 17.26
CA PRO A 121 9.99 -11.56 18.45
C PRO A 121 11.19 -10.82 19.06
N GLY A 122 11.15 -10.60 20.38
CA GLY A 122 12.23 -9.93 21.12
C GLY A 122 12.25 -8.40 20.96
N ASP A 123 11.22 -7.82 20.35
CA ASP A 123 11.03 -6.37 20.32
C ASP A 123 10.45 -5.89 21.65
N ALA A 124 11.20 -5.05 22.36
CA ALA A 124 10.80 -4.52 23.67
C ALA A 124 9.80 -3.36 23.54
N ASP A 125 9.70 -2.74 22.36
CA ASP A 125 8.96 -1.50 22.15
C ASP A 125 7.50 -1.76 21.69
N GLN A 126 7.08 -3.03 21.62
CA GLN A 126 5.76 -3.45 21.12
C GLN A 126 5.43 -2.88 19.72
N GLU A 127 6.47 -2.65 18.91
CA GLU A 127 6.34 -2.11 17.57
C GLU A 127 5.77 -3.14 16.59
N ILE A 128 5.18 -2.61 15.52
CA ILE A 128 4.49 -3.38 14.50
C ILE A 128 5.19 -3.17 13.18
N TYR A 129 5.35 -4.25 12.45
CA TYR A 129 6.05 -4.27 11.19
C TYR A 129 5.12 -4.82 10.12
N PHE A 130 5.22 -4.24 8.93
CA PHE A 130 4.63 -4.89 7.77
C PHE A 130 5.43 -6.15 7.43
N ILE A 131 4.74 -7.19 6.95
CA ILE A 131 5.35 -8.47 6.59
C ILE A 131 4.92 -8.98 5.22
N HIS A 132 5.81 -9.70 4.54
CA HIS A 132 5.47 -10.55 3.41
C HIS A 132 6.55 -11.64 3.25
N GLY A 133 6.35 -12.79 3.89
CA GLY A 133 7.34 -13.85 4.06
C GLY A 133 8.53 -13.53 4.97
N LEU A 134 8.93 -12.26 5.03
CA LEU A 134 9.97 -11.69 5.88
C LEU A 134 9.48 -10.37 6.49
N PHE A 135 10.07 -9.96 7.62
CA PHE A 135 9.81 -8.65 8.23
C PHE A 135 10.45 -7.53 7.41
N GLY A 136 9.72 -6.45 7.17
CA GLY A 136 10.33 -5.21 6.68
C GLY A 136 10.17 -4.01 7.64
N ILE A 137 9.87 -2.82 7.11
CA ILE A 137 9.82 -1.55 7.86
C ILE A 137 8.68 -1.50 8.89
N LYS A 138 8.80 -0.58 9.86
CA LYS A 138 7.77 -0.34 10.86
C LYS A 138 6.51 0.21 10.20
N VAL A 139 5.35 -0.14 10.74
CA VAL A 139 4.07 0.37 10.22
C VAL A 139 4.04 1.89 10.24
N GLY A 140 4.48 2.52 11.33
CA GLY A 140 4.53 3.98 11.44
C GLY A 140 5.29 4.65 10.29
N ASP A 141 6.47 4.15 9.93
CA ASP A 141 7.29 4.72 8.85
C ASP A 141 6.56 4.65 7.49
N GLY A 142 5.96 3.50 7.17
CA GLY A 142 5.22 3.35 5.92
C GLY A 142 3.93 4.18 5.87
N LEU A 143 3.23 4.34 7.00
CA LEU A 143 2.06 5.22 7.06
C LEU A 143 2.46 6.69 6.86
N MET A 144 3.62 7.11 7.38
CA MET A 144 4.15 8.46 7.15
C MET A 144 4.55 8.73 5.69
N GLU A 145 5.06 7.72 4.98
CA GLU A 145 5.28 7.85 3.53
C GLU A 145 3.96 8.11 2.77
N ILE A 146 2.89 7.40 3.14
CA ILE A 146 1.55 7.58 2.58
C ILE A 146 1.01 8.97 2.93
N ASP A 147 1.15 9.41 4.18
CA ASP A 147 0.68 10.73 4.61
C ASP A 147 1.40 11.87 3.87
N SER A 148 2.71 11.74 3.67
CA SER A 148 3.52 12.68 2.92
C SER A 148 3.04 12.81 1.46
N PHE A 149 2.67 11.68 0.84
CA PHE A 149 2.03 11.68 -0.47
C PHE A 149 0.67 12.38 -0.45
N LEU A 150 -0.22 12.01 0.46
CA LEU A 150 -1.56 12.60 0.54
C LEU A 150 -1.54 14.11 0.81
N THR A 151 -0.53 14.60 1.53
CA THR A 151 -0.31 16.04 1.75
C THR A 151 0.02 16.78 0.45
N GLN A 152 0.75 16.14 -0.46
CA GLN A 152 1.12 16.69 -1.77
C GLN A 152 -0.01 16.54 -2.80
N HIS A 153 -0.89 15.56 -2.60
CA HIS A 153 -1.97 15.20 -3.53
C HIS A 153 -3.34 15.24 -2.82
N PRO A 154 -3.89 16.44 -2.53
CA PRO A 154 -5.04 16.63 -1.63
C PRO A 154 -6.36 16.06 -2.14
N GLN A 155 -6.46 15.71 -3.43
CA GLN A 155 -7.64 15.11 -4.04
C GLN A 155 -7.48 13.60 -4.28
N GLU A 156 -6.42 12.99 -3.76
CA GLU A 156 -6.25 11.55 -3.83
C GLU A 156 -6.74 10.89 -2.55
N ILE A 157 -7.35 9.71 -2.72
CA ILE A 157 -7.91 8.89 -1.65
C ILE A 157 -7.19 7.54 -1.63
N VAL A 158 -6.65 7.16 -0.47
CA VAL A 158 -5.98 5.88 -0.25
C VAL A 158 -6.83 4.98 0.65
N PHE A 159 -6.93 3.71 0.27
CA PHE A 159 -7.61 2.66 1.02
C PHE A 159 -6.58 1.70 1.61
N LEU A 160 -6.65 1.51 2.92
CA LEU A 160 -5.79 0.59 3.67
C LEU A 160 -6.65 -0.58 4.17
N ASP A 161 -6.32 -1.79 3.75
CA ASP A 161 -6.95 -3.03 4.22
C ASP A 161 -5.92 -3.82 5.04
N PHE A 162 -6.01 -3.73 6.37
CA PHE A 162 -5.20 -4.55 7.27
C PHE A 162 -5.88 -5.91 7.41
N ASN A 163 -5.54 -6.82 6.50
CA ASN A 163 -6.27 -8.07 6.31
C ASN A 163 -5.71 -9.23 7.14
N HIS A 164 -4.43 -9.16 7.54
CA HIS A 164 -3.79 -10.22 8.33
C HIS A 164 -2.92 -9.66 9.47
N PHE A 165 -3.19 -10.14 10.67
CA PHE A 165 -2.47 -9.83 11.90
C PHE A 165 -1.76 -11.07 12.42
N TYR A 166 -0.45 -11.01 12.63
CA TYR A 166 0.34 -12.15 13.07
C TYR A 166 1.09 -11.87 14.38
N ALA A 167 1.05 -12.83 15.30
CA ALA A 167 1.71 -12.73 16.60
C ALA A 167 1.38 -11.43 17.37
N MET A 168 0.23 -10.82 17.09
CA MET A 168 -0.22 -9.60 17.75
C MET A 168 -1.07 -9.94 18.97
N GLU A 169 -0.95 -9.09 19.97
CA GLU A 169 -1.74 -9.12 21.21
C GLU A 169 -2.49 -7.78 21.31
N ASP A 170 -3.40 -7.63 22.27
CA ASP A 170 -4.21 -6.41 22.42
C ASP A 170 -3.37 -5.12 22.47
N ALA A 171 -2.20 -5.17 23.10
CA ALA A 171 -1.28 -4.02 23.14
C ALA A 171 -0.78 -3.65 21.74
N HIS A 172 -0.47 -4.64 20.90
CA HIS A 172 -0.09 -4.43 19.51
C HIS A 172 -1.27 -3.90 18.68
N HIS A 173 -2.50 -4.41 18.85
CA HIS A 173 -3.65 -3.84 18.15
C HIS A 173 -3.89 -2.37 18.52
N LYS A 174 -3.77 -2.03 19.81
CA LYS A 174 -3.84 -0.63 20.27
C LYS A 174 -2.73 0.23 19.66
N CYS A 175 -1.50 -0.28 19.64
CA CYS A 175 -0.37 0.39 19.00
C CYS A 175 -0.65 0.65 17.51
N LEU A 176 -1.22 -0.32 16.78
CA LEU A 176 -1.57 -0.16 15.37
C LEU A 176 -2.56 0.99 15.16
N VAL A 177 -3.65 0.99 15.92
CA VAL A 177 -4.68 2.03 15.83
C VAL A 177 -4.08 3.41 16.16
N LEU A 178 -3.22 3.50 17.17
CA LEU A 178 -2.52 4.73 17.51
C LEU A 178 -1.63 5.21 16.35
N ARG A 179 -0.83 4.32 15.74
CA ARG A 179 0.00 4.69 14.57
C ARG A 179 -0.82 5.18 13.39
N ILE A 180 -1.98 4.58 13.12
CA ILE A 180 -2.90 5.03 12.07
C ILE A 180 -3.47 6.42 12.39
N GLN A 181 -3.88 6.65 13.65
CA GLN A 181 -4.40 7.93 14.10
C GLN A 181 -3.35 9.03 14.09
N GLU A 182 -2.13 8.74 14.54
CA GLU A 182 -1.00 9.66 14.53
C GLU A 182 -0.60 10.07 13.11
N ALA A 183 -0.55 9.11 12.18
CA ALA A 183 -0.14 9.37 10.80
C ALA A 183 -1.15 10.22 10.04
N PHE A 184 -2.45 9.91 10.15
CA PHE A 184 -3.45 10.50 9.26
C PHE A 184 -4.38 11.51 9.92
N GLY A 185 -4.58 11.44 11.24
CA GLY A 185 -5.41 12.38 11.99
C GLY A 185 -6.76 12.67 11.35
N ASN A 186 -6.95 13.92 10.93
CA ASN A 186 -8.20 14.40 10.31
C ASN A 186 -8.43 13.91 8.86
N LYS A 187 -7.43 13.30 8.22
CA LYS A 187 -7.57 12.66 6.90
C LYS A 187 -8.31 11.32 6.97
N LEU A 188 -8.45 10.73 8.17
CA LEU A 188 -9.19 9.49 8.37
C LEU A 188 -10.68 9.69 8.13
N CYS A 189 -11.24 8.86 7.25
CA CYS A 189 -12.67 8.77 7.06
C CYS A 189 -13.30 7.96 8.20
N PRO A 190 -14.31 8.48 8.92
CA PRO A 190 -15.05 7.72 9.92
C PRO A 190 -15.72 6.48 9.31
N ALA A 191 -16.01 5.47 10.15
CA ALA A 191 -16.81 4.33 9.72
C ALA A 191 -18.19 4.82 9.22
N CYS A 192 -18.43 4.70 7.93
CA CYS A 192 -19.71 5.05 7.32
C CYS A 192 -20.00 4.14 6.13
N THR A 193 -21.27 4.12 5.74
CA THR A 193 -21.80 3.28 4.67
C THR A 193 -21.11 3.59 3.34
N VAL A 194 -20.36 2.63 2.80
CA VAL A 194 -19.52 2.80 1.60
C VAL A 194 -20.37 3.02 0.35
N GLU A 195 -21.61 2.52 0.34
CA GLU A 195 -22.51 2.54 -0.83
C GLU A 195 -22.88 3.95 -1.32
N SER A 196 -22.76 5.00 -0.48
CA SER A 196 -23.09 6.39 -0.86
C SER A 196 -21.88 7.32 -0.95
N MET A 197 -20.68 6.82 -0.66
CA MET A 197 -19.49 7.65 -0.60
C MET A 197 -18.99 7.97 -2.00
N THR A 198 -18.69 9.24 -2.26
CA THR A 198 -18.16 9.74 -3.53
C THR A 198 -16.84 10.49 -3.30
N LEU A 199 -16.00 10.62 -4.34
CA LEU A 199 -14.78 11.44 -4.27
C LEU A 199 -15.09 12.87 -3.82
N GLN A 200 -16.12 13.48 -4.41
CA GLN A 200 -16.56 14.83 -4.07
C GLN A 200 -16.92 14.97 -2.57
N SER A 201 -17.60 13.98 -2.00
CA SER A 201 -18.00 14.01 -0.60
C SER A 201 -16.80 13.89 0.36
N LEU A 202 -15.78 13.11 -0.02
CA LEU A 202 -14.56 12.93 0.76
C LEU A 202 -13.69 14.18 0.73
N TRP A 203 -13.47 14.75 -0.45
CA TRP A 203 -12.71 15.99 -0.60
C TRP A 203 -13.35 17.16 0.16
N GLY A 204 -14.68 17.29 0.09
CA GLY A 204 -15.41 18.32 0.83
C GLY A 204 -15.23 18.23 2.35
N LYS A 205 -15.00 17.02 2.87
CA LYS A 205 -14.72 16.76 4.29
C LYS A 205 -13.22 16.67 4.62
N LYS A 206 -12.35 16.82 3.62
CA LYS A 206 -10.88 16.64 3.72
C LYS A 206 -10.47 15.24 4.19
N TYR A 207 -11.29 14.24 3.91
CA TYR A 207 -10.92 12.84 4.12
C TYR A 207 -10.11 12.34 2.94
N GLN A 208 -9.04 11.61 3.23
CA GLN A 208 -8.14 11.03 2.24
C GLN A 208 -7.82 9.56 2.52
N VAL A 209 -8.12 9.04 3.71
CA VAL A 209 -7.81 7.66 4.08
C VAL A 209 -9.08 6.92 4.47
N GLY A 210 -9.41 5.89 3.71
CA GLY A 210 -10.43 4.89 4.05
C GLY A 210 -9.77 3.65 4.63
N GLY A 211 -10.38 3.05 5.65
CA GLY A 211 -9.89 1.83 6.28
C GLY A 211 -10.96 0.74 6.32
N LYS A 212 -10.52 -0.51 6.19
CA LYS A 212 -11.29 -1.68 6.63
C LYS A 212 -10.41 -2.50 7.56
N GLU A 213 -10.89 -2.72 8.78
CA GLU A 213 -10.33 -3.70 9.72
C GLU A 213 -11.33 -4.87 9.74
N ARG A 214 -10.84 -6.11 9.57
CA ARG A 214 -11.65 -7.33 9.58
C ARG A 214 -11.27 -8.22 10.75
#